data_AF-A0A7S3IR64-F1
#
_entry.id   AF-A0A7S3IR64-F1
#
_cell.length_a   1.000
_cell.length_b   1.000
_cell.length_c   1.000
_cell.angle_alpha   90.00
_cell.angle_beta   90.00
_cell.angle_gamma   90.00
#
_symmetry.space_group_name_H-M   'P 1'
#
loop_
_entity.id
_entity.type
_entity.pdbx_description
1 polymer ?
#
loop_
_entity_poly.entity_id
_entity_poly.type
_entity_poly.pdbx_seq_one_letter_code
_entity_poly.pdbx_strand_id
1 'polypeptide(L)'
;IVVKQFMAPLVRLLILLQLVFAAEKTCTISQKCKRDDPSQTLCPDPRKIDNPIIEYFEPATLSSPFGIMAICPFLNATEPLCCNDDQVAIMTENYKQIDSVFGGDCPLCAVNLKKLWCEYTCDPK
;
A
#
# COMPACT_ATOMS: atom_id res chain seq x y z
N ILE A 1 53.64 -6.31 13.26
CA ILE A 1 53.09 -5.89 11.95
C ILE A 1 52.32 -7.08 11.34
N VAL A 2 51.24 -7.52 11.99
CA VAL A 2 50.44 -8.69 11.53
C VAL A 2 48.92 -8.44 11.67
N VAL A 3 48.50 -7.45 12.48
CA VAL A 3 47.07 -7.15 12.72
C VAL A 3 46.41 -6.37 11.56
N LYS A 4 47.18 -5.65 10.73
CA LYS A 4 46.62 -4.82 9.62
C LYS A 4 46.14 -5.63 8.41
N GLN A 5 46.53 -6.90 8.26
CA GLN A 5 46.26 -7.67 7.04
C GLN A 5 44.87 -8.35 7.02
N PHE A 6 44.23 -8.52 8.19
CA PHE A 6 42.97 -9.29 8.31
C PHE A 6 41.69 -8.44 8.41
N MET A 7 41.77 -7.12 8.57
CA MET A 7 40.58 -6.25 8.69
C MET A 7 39.95 -5.86 7.34
N ALA A 8 40.73 -5.86 6.25
CA ALA A 8 40.25 -5.45 4.93
C ALA A 8 39.11 -6.32 4.34
N PRO A 9 39.14 -7.68 4.42
CA PRO A 9 38.06 -8.50 3.84
C PRO A 9 36.76 -8.44 4.67
N LEU A 10 36.86 -8.28 5.99
CA LEU A 10 35.71 -8.16 6.90
C LEU A 10 34.94 -6.85 6.69
N VAL A 11 35.65 -5.74 6.49
CA VAL A 11 35.04 -4.44 6.18
C VAL A 11 34.37 -4.45 4.81
N ARG A 12 34.96 -5.11 3.80
CA ARG A 12 34.32 -5.27 2.48
C ARG A 12 33.05 -6.12 2.55
N LEU A 13 33.03 -7.18 3.35
CA LEU A 13 31.85 -8.02 3.54
C LEU A 13 30.73 -7.25 4.26
N LEU A 14 31.06 -6.44 5.27
CA LEU A 14 30.10 -5.58 5.97
C LEU A 14 29.49 -4.49 5.07
N ILE A 15 30.29 -3.85 4.21
CA ILE A 15 29.80 -2.84 3.25
C ILE A 15 28.88 -3.48 2.19
N LEU A 16 29.22 -4.67 1.70
CA LEU A 16 28.35 -5.43 0.80
C LEU A 16 27.05 -5.86 1.48
N LEU A 17 27.09 -6.22 2.77
CA LEU A 17 25.90 -6.55 3.54
C LEU A 17 24.97 -5.33 3.73
N GLN A 18 25.52 -4.12 3.92
CA GLN A 18 24.71 -2.91 4.12
C GLN A 18 23.98 -2.44 2.85
N LEU A 19 24.51 -2.72 1.66
CA LEU A 19 23.84 -2.38 0.40
C LEU A 19 22.64 -3.29 0.07
N VAL A 20 22.52 -4.46 0.71
CA VAL A 20 21.43 -5.42 0.46
C VAL A 20 20.16 -5.10 1.27
N PHE A 21 20.26 -4.30 2.34
CA PHE A 21 19.16 -4.00 3.26
C PHE A 21 18.62 -2.56 3.19
N ALA A 22 18.84 -1.85 2.09
CA ALA A 22 18.04 -0.67 1.80
C ALA A 22 16.66 -1.14 1.31
N ALA A 23 15.84 -1.65 2.24
CA ALA A 23 14.39 -1.59 2.08
C ALA A 23 14.07 -0.09 2.17
N GLU A 24 14.06 0.57 1.02
CA GLU A 24 13.56 1.93 0.94
C GLU A 24 12.09 1.86 1.35
N LYS A 25 11.72 2.51 2.45
CA LYS A 25 10.32 2.68 2.84
C LYS A 25 9.60 3.39 1.70
N THR A 26 8.94 2.63 0.82
CA THR A 26 8.37 3.18 -0.42
C THR A 26 6.97 3.75 -0.23
N CYS A 27 6.26 3.35 0.84
CA CYS A 27 4.89 3.80 1.10
C CYS A 27 4.88 5.09 1.93
N THR A 28 3.94 6.00 1.63
CA THR A 28 3.91 7.34 2.26
C THR A 28 2.55 7.78 2.81
N ILE A 29 1.45 7.18 2.36
CA ILE A 29 0.09 7.61 2.73
C ILE A 29 -0.67 6.45 3.34
N SER A 30 -1.15 6.66 4.55
CA SER A 30 -1.97 5.72 5.30
C SER A 30 -3.29 6.39 5.64
N GLN A 31 -4.38 5.68 5.40
CA GLN A 31 -5.71 6.10 5.81
C GLN A 31 -6.38 4.96 6.57
N LYS A 32 -7.14 5.32 7.60
CA LYS A 32 -7.84 4.37 8.46
C LYS A 32 -9.30 4.75 8.58
N CYS A 33 -10.14 3.75 8.78
CA CYS A 33 -11.53 3.99 9.14
C CYS A 33 -11.61 4.42 10.60
N LYS A 34 -12.51 5.36 10.87
CA LYS A 34 -12.82 5.79 12.22
C LYS A 34 -13.54 4.65 12.93
N ARG A 35 -13.02 4.24 14.08
CA ARG A 35 -13.58 3.18 14.92
C ARG A 35 -13.93 3.73 16.29
N ASP A 36 -15.13 3.42 16.76
CA ASP A 36 -15.53 3.69 18.15
C ASP A 36 -15.01 2.58 19.09
N ASP A 37 -14.87 1.35 18.58
CA ASP A 37 -14.32 0.20 19.29
C ASP A 37 -12.95 -0.21 18.68
N PRO A 38 -11.84 -0.13 19.46
CA PRO A 38 -10.51 -0.50 18.97
C PRO A 38 -10.34 -2.01 18.72
N SER A 39 -11.24 -2.87 19.20
CA SER A 39 -11.20 -4.31 18.93
C SER A 39 -11.67 -4.67 17.52
N GLN A 40 -12.30 -3.72 16.82
CA GLN A 40 -12.85 -3.95 15.49
C GLN A 40 -11.73 -3.97 14.43
N THR A 41 -11.49 -5.13 13.84
CA THR A 41 -10.42 -5.29 12.84
C THR A 41 -10.80 -4.74 11.47
N LEU A 42 -12.06 -4.94 11.06
CA LEU A 42 -12.59 -4.46 9.78
C LEU A 42 -13.13 -3.03 9.87
N CYS A 43 -13.11 -2.32 8.75
CA CYS A 43 -13.73 -1.01 8.62
C CYS A 43 -15.27 -1.10 8.82
N PRO A 44 -15.85 -0.49 9.87
CA PRO A 44 -17.30 -0.55 10.11
C PRO A 44 -18.12 0.27 9.11
N ASP A 45 -17.62 1.46 8.79
CA ASP A 45 -18.27 2.42 7.91
C ASP A 45 -17.21 3.12 7.04
N PRO A 46 -17.04 2.70 5.77
CA PRO A 46 -16.08 3.30 4.85
C PRO A 46 -16.32 4.78 4.52
N ARG A 47 -17.45 5.35 4.96
CA ARG A 47 -17.77 6.77 4.81
C ARG A 47 -17.30 7.60 6.01
N LYS A 48 -16.94 6.95 7.12
CA LYS A 48 -16.40 7.57 8.32
C LYS A 48 -14.92 7.25 8.41
N ILE A 49 -14.13 8.12 7.81
CA ILE A 49 -12.68 7.96 7.69
C ILE A 49 -11.96 8.99 8.56
N ASP A 50 -10.80 8.62 9.07
CA ASP A 50 -9.87 9.59 9.64
C ASP A 50 -9.16 10.33 8.50
N ASN A 51 -8.63 11.52 8.81
CA ASN A 51 -7.80 12.24 7.86
C ASN A 51 -6.58 11.40 7.48
N PRO A 52 -6.20 11.35 6.20
CA PRO A 52 -5.01 10.63 5.77
C PRO A 52 -3.78 11.21 6.47
N ILE A 53 -2.88 10.34 6.88
CA ILE A 53 -1.64 10.69 7.55
C ILE A 53 -0.49 10.37 6.59
N ILE A 54 0.49 11.27 6.53
CA ILE A 54 1.73 11.02 5.81
C ILE A 54 2.68 10.31 6.77
N GLU A 55 2.87 9.01 6.55
CA GLU A 55 3.78 8.18 7.32
C GLU A 55 4.54 7.23 6.40
N TYR A 56 5.83 6.98 6.70
CA TYR A 56 6.66 6.07 5.91
C TYR A 56 6.62 4.67 6.50
N PHE A 57 6.21 3.70 5.70
CA PHE A 57 6.10 2.30 6.11
C PHE A 57 6.54 1.34 5.00
N GLU A 58 6.78 0.09 5.39
CA GLU A 58 7.12 -0.99 4.48
C GLU A 58 5.85 -1.55 3.82
N PRO A 59 5.87 -1.89 2.53
CA PRO A 59 4.78 -2.63 1.90
C PRO A 59 4.42 -3.89 2.68
N ALA A 60 3.13 -4.18 2.79
CA ALA A 60 2.62 -5.33 3.55
C ALA A 60 1.55 -6.10 2.77
N THR A 61 1.40 -7.38 3.09
CA THR A 61 0.30 -8.19 2.55
C THR A 61 -1.01 -7.82 3.22
N LEU A 62 -2.08 -7.69 2.44
CA LEU A 62 -3.44 -7.49 2.94
C LEU A 62 -3.93 -8.72 3.70
N SER A 63 -4.83 -8.53 4.69
CA SER A 63 -5.44 -9.68 5.37
C SER A 63 -6.43 -10.44 4.48
N SER A 64 -7.02 -9.74 3.50
CA SER A 64 -7.93 -10.34 2.51
C SER A 64 -7.63 -9.84 1.09
N PRO A 65 -7.17 -10.71 0.17
CA PRO A 65 -6.85 -10.32 -1.21
C PRO A 65 -8.11 -10.05 -2.05
N PHE A 66 -9.28 -10.52 -1.63
CA PHE A 66 -10.51 -10.43 -2.43
C PHE A 66 -10.95 -8.99 -2.70
N GLY A 67 -10.80 -8.11 -1.71
CA GLY A 67 -11.18 -6.71 -1.84
C GLY A 67 -10.37 -6.03 -2.94
N ILE A 68 -9.04 -6.12 -2.87
CA ILE A 68 -8.16 -5.47 -3.85
C ILE A 68 -8.30 -6.08 -5.24
N MET A 69 -8.48 -7.39 -5.37
CA MET A 69 -8.69 -8.06 -6.66
C MET A 69 -9.97 -7.57 -7.37
N ALA A 70 -11.01 -7.22 -6.61
CA ALA A 70 -12.27 -6.74 -7.16
C ALA A 70 -12.16 -5.30 -7.72
N ILE A 71 -11.37 -4.43 -7.07
CA ILE A 71 -11.31 -3.00 -7.41
C ILE A 71 -10.06 -2.60 -8.21
N CYS A 72 -8.97 -3.37 -8.08
CA CYS A 72 -7.66 -3.14 -8.69
C CYS A 72 -7.12 -4.45 -9.31
N PRO A 73 -7.78 -5.04 -10.32
CA PRO A 73 -7.45 -6.37 -10.84
C PRO A 73 -6.08 -6.49 -11.52
N PHE A 74 -5.41 -5.36 -11.76
CA PHE A 74 -4.07 -5.30 -12.35
C PHE A 74 -2.94 -5.28 -11.29
N LEU A 75 -3.27 -5.08 -10.01
CA LEU A 75 -2.31 -5.22 -8.91
C LEU A 75 -2.22 -6.69 -8.48
N ASN A 76 -1.02 -7.14 -8.13
CA ASN A 76 -0.83 -8.49 -7.59
C ASN A 76 -1.19 -8.52 -6.09
N ALA A 77 -2.37 -9.03 -5.77
CA ALA A 77 -2.86 -9.15 -4.38
C ALA A 77 -2.05 -10.11 -3.49
N THR A 78 -1.14 -10.90 -4.07
CA THR A 78 -0.25 -11.80 -3.34
C THR A 78 1.10 -11.18 -2.98
N GLU A 79 1.41 -10.02 -3.56
CA GLU A 79 2.63 -9.26 -3.26
C GLU A 79 2.37 -8.23 -2.16
N PRO A 80 3.41 -7.79 -1.44
CA PRO A 80 3.31 -6.66 -0.52
C PRO A 80 2.86 -5.38 -1.24
N LEU A 81 1.85 -4.70 -0.69
CA LEU A 81 1.26 -3.46 -1.22
C LEU A 81 1.40 -2.31 -0.22
N CYS A 82 1.24 -1.08 -0.70
CA CYS A 82 1.27 0.13 0.14
C CYS A 82 -0.07 0.51 0.77
N CYS A 83 -1.07 -0.37 0.71
CA CYS A 83 -2.37 -0.10 1.29
C CYS A 83 -2.77 -1.17 2.30
N ASN A 84 -3.65 -0.77 3.23
CA ASN A 84 -4.23 -1.65 4.24
C ASN A 84 -5.70 -1.99 3.91
N ASP A 85 -6.30 -2.91 4.68
CA ASP A 85 -7.67 -3.36 4.43
C ASP A 85 -8.72 -2.24 4.58
N ASP A 86 -8.46 -1.21 5.40
CA ASP A 86 -9.35 -0.04 5.49
C ASP A 86 -9.31 0.78 4.20
N GLN A 87 -8.12 1.04 3.66
CA GLN A 87 -7.98 1.74 2.39
C GLN A 87 -8.70 1.00 1.26
N VAL A 88 -8.60 -0.33 1.22
CA VAL A 88 -9.34 -1.14 0.24
C VAL A 88 -10.86 -0.99 0.41
N ALA A 89 -11.36 -1.02 1.65
CA ALA A 89 -12.79 -0.83 1.93
C ALA A 89 -13.28 0.58 1.55
N ILE A 90 -12.49 1.62 1.87
CA ILE A 90 -12.77 3.02 1.54
C ILE A 90 -12.78 3.22 0.02
N MET A 91 -11.77 2.70 -0.68
CA MET A 91 -11.69 2.77 -2.14
C MET A 91 -12.89 2.06 -2.79
N THR A 92 -13.28 0.90 -2.27
CA THR A 92 -14.46 0.16 -2.77
C THR A 92 -15.73 1.00 -2.69
N GLU A 93 -15.94 1.73 -1.59
CA GLU A 93 -17.09 2.63 -1.45
C GLU A 93 -16.97 3.86 -2.36
N ASN A 94 -15.79 4.47 -2.45
CA ASN A 94 -15.54 5.63 -3.32
C ASN A 94 -15.71 5.31 -4.80
N TYR A 95 -15.38 4.09 -5.22
CA TYR A 95 -15.52 3.67 -6.62
C TYR A 95 -16.97 3.57 -7.07
N LYS A 96 -17.92 3.34 -6.16
CA LYS A 96 -19.36 3.45 -6.47
C LYS A 96 -19.74 4.86 -6.89
N GLN A 97 -19.11 5.88 -6.29
CA GLN A 97 -19.34 7.28 -6.69
C GLN A 97 -18.75 7.56 -8.07
N ILE A 98 -17.54 7.06 -8.35
CA ILE A 98 -16.94 7.14 -9.69
C ILE A 98 -17.85 6.48 -10.73
N ASP A 99 -18.37 5.29 -10.44
CA ASP A 99 -19.28 4.57 -11.33
C ASP A 99 -20.61 5.28 -11.52
N SER A 100 -21.12 5.96 -10.49
CA SER A 100 -22.35 6.74 -10.62
C SER A 100 -22.23 7.92 -11.59
N VAL A 101 -21.02 8.47 -11.75
CA VAL A 101 -20.76 9.62 -12.64
C VAL A 101 -20.30 9.15 -14.02
N PHE A 102 -19.41 8.15 -14.08
CA PHE A 102 -18.71 7.77 -15.32
C PHE A 102 -19.08 6.38 -15.85
N GLY A 103 -19.79 5.56 -15.07
CA GLY A 103 -20.05 4.16 -15.41
C GLY A 103 -20.97 3.93 -16.61
N GLY A 104 -21.80 4.92 -16.96
CA GLY A 104 -22.66 4.87 -18.15
C GLY A 104 -21.97 5.45 -19.39
N ASP A 105 -21.72 6.76 -19.37
CA ASP A 105 -21.36 7.52 -20.58
C ASP A 105 -19.89 7.37 -21.01
N CYS A 106 -18.98 7.08 -20.07
CA CYS A 106 -17.56 6.87 -20.35
C CYS A 106 -16.96 5.81 -19.41
N PRO A 107 -17.24 4.51 -19.62
CA PRO A 107 -16.72 3.45 -18.76
C PRO A 107 -15.18 3.41 -18.75
N LEU A 108 -14.53 3.81 -19.85
CA LEU A 108 -13.06 3.91 -19.90
C LEU A 108 -12.52 5.02 -18.98
N CYS A 109 -13.26 6.13 -18.83
CA CYS A 109 -12.90 7.19 -17.89
C CYS A 109 -12.96 6.68 -16.45
N ALA A 110 -14.02 5.93 -16.10
CA ALA A 110 -14.15 5.30 -14.78
C ALA A 110 -12.98 4.33 -14.52
N VAL A 111 -12.66 3.45 -15.48
CA VAL A 111 -11.58 2.47 -15.36
C VAL A 111 -10.22 3.15 -15.18
N ASN A 112 -9.89 4.15 -15.99
CA ASN A 112 -8.61 4.86 -15.89
C ASN A 112 -8.48 5.66 -14.58
N LEU A 113 -9.57 6.29 -14.12
CA LEU A 113 -9.56 7.02 -12.85
C LEU A 113 -9.39 6.07 -11.67
N LYS A 114 -10.08 4.92 -11.67
CA LYS A 114 -9.86 3.87 -10.67
C LYS A 114 -8.43 3.36 -10.71
N LYS A 115 -7.89 3.12 -11.91
CA LYS A 115 -6.49 2.69 -12.07
C LYS A 115 -5.51 3.65 -11.41
N LEU A 116 -5.66 4.95 -11.69
CA LEU A 116 -4.85 6.00 -11.07
C LEU A 116 -4.93 5.95 -9.53
N TRP A 117 -6.11 5.77 -8.96
CA TRP A 117 -6.27 5.68 -7.50
C TRP A 117 -5.68 4.42 -6.89
N CYS A 118 -5.75 3.28 -7.58
CA CYS A 118 -5.08 2.06 -7.14
C CYS A 118 -3.56 2.22 -7.12
N GLU A 119 -2.96 2.73 -8.20
CA GLU A 119 -1.51 2.92 -8.28
C GLU A 119 -1.05 3.93 -7.21
N TYR A 120 -1.74 5.06 -7.10
CA TYR A 120 -1.43 6.08 -6.09
C TYR A 120 -1.50 5.58 -4.64
N THR A 121 -2.42 4.66 -4.34
CA THR A 121 -2.70 4.23 -2.95
C THR A 121 -1.96 2.94 -2.58
N CYS A 122 -1.82 2.00 -3.51
CA CYS A 122 -1.42 0.63 -3.21
C CYS A 122 -0.13 0.18 -3.91
N ASP A 123 0.35 0.87 -4.95
CA ASP A 123 1.59 0.46 -5.64
C ASP A 123 2.80 0.65 -4.71
N PRO A 124 3.64 -0.38 -4.51
CA PRO A 124 4.87 -0.25 -3.74
C PRO A 124 6.01 0.52 -4.41
N LYS A 125 5.81 1.10 -5.60
CA LYS A 125 6.84 1.75 -6.42
C LYS A 125 6.56 3.21 -6.76
#